data_AF-A0ABD2JQS7-F1
#
_entry.id   AF-A0ABD2JQS7-F1
#
_cell.length_a   1.000
_cell.length_b   1.000
_cell.length_c   1.000
_cell.angle_alpha   90.00
_cell.angle_beta   90.00
_cell.angle_gamma   90.00
#
_symmetry.space_group_name_H-M   'P 1'
#
loop_
_entity.id
_entity.type
_entity.pdbx_description
1 polymer ?
#
loop_
_entity_poly.entity_id
_entity_poly.type
_entity_poly.pdbx_seq_one_letter_code
_entity_poly.pdbx_strand_id
1 'polypeptide(L)'
;MRIFSNGLQRFVSWFNSEVWTTQHMYLFAVNAHFTLSVIHPAEDGNGRLCRLLINLILKLVASRASRSPRIGELNITMFSSGPTLNLLRNKLKTSWKKKKKK
;
A
#
# COMPACT_ATOMS: atom_id res chain seq x y z
N MET A 1 -9.66 3.04 33.28
CA MET A 1 -9.36 2.97 31.84
C MET A 1 -8.15 3.87 31.51
N ARG A 2 -6.91 3.42 31.77
CA ARG A 2 -5.67 4.22 31.60
C ARG A 2 -4.55 3.51 30.80
N ILE A 3 -4.81 2.28 30.33
CA ILE A 3 -3.80 1.42 29.70
C ILE A 3 -3.76 1.64 28.17
N PHE A 4 -4.89 2.04 27.58
CA PHE A 4 -5.01 2.34 26.15
C PHE A 4 -4.15 3.51 25.67
N SER A 5 -3.87 4.50 26.54
CA SER A 5 -3.16 5.72 26.16
C SER A 5 -1.69 5.47 25.77
N ASN A 6 -1.00 4.56 26.45
CA ASN A 6 0.44 4.37 26.22
C ASN A 6 0.74 3.66 24.89
N GLY A 7 -0.08 2.68 24.51
CA GLY A 7 0.07 1.97 23.24
C GLY A 7 -0.19 2.88 22.05
N LEU A 8 -1.27 3.68 22.12
CA LEU A 8 -1.62 4.63 21.07
C LEU A 8 -0.60 5.77 20.96
N GLN A 9 -0.08 6.29 22.07
CA GLN A 9 0.98 7.31 22.05
C GLN A 9 2.27 6.80 21.39
N ARG A 10 2.68 5.57 21.70
CA ARG A 10 3.83 4.93 21.03
C ARG A 10 3.58 4.75 19.54
N PHE A 11 2.37 4.32 19.17
CA PHE A 11 1.97 4.21 17.77
C PHE A 11 2.05 5.56 17.04
N VAL A 12 1.52 6.64 17.63
CA VAL A 12 1.58 7.98 17.02
C VAL A 12 3.02 8.48 16.90
N SER A 13 3.85 8.26 17.91
CA SER A 13 5.28 8.61 17.88
C SER A 13 6.01 7.85 16.76
N TRP A 14 5.78 6.53 16.65
CA TRP A 14 6.33 5.73 15.55
C TRP A 14 5.79 6.16 14.19
N PHE A 15 4.50 6.43 14.07
CA PHE A 15 3.86 6.81 12.81
C PHE A 15 4.41 8.13 12.24
N ASN A 16 4.73 9.08 13.11
CA ASN A 16 5.30 10.38 12.75
C ASN A 16 6.84 10.37 12.63
N SER A 17 7.50 9.25 12.96
CA SER A 17 8.95 9.13 12.80
C SER A 17 9.37 9.11 11.32
N GLU A 18 10.63 9.40 11.01
CA GLU A 18 11.15 9.42 9.63
C GLU A 18 11.29 8.04 8.97
N VAL A 19 10.82 6.96 9.62
CA VAL A 19 10.91 5.56 9.13
C VAL A 19 10.20 5.36 7.78
N TRP A 20 9.21 6.20 7.44
CA TRP A 20 8.54 6.17 6.13
C TRP A 20 9.46 6.54 4.95
N THR A 21 10.60 7.17 5.20
CA THR A 21 11.57 7.53 4.14
C THR A 21 12.37 6.34 3.64
N THR A 22 12.61 5.36 4.51
CA THR A 22 13.43 4.17 4.21
C THR A 22 12.59 2.93 3.92
N GLN A 23 11.33 2.91 4.36
CA GLN A 23 10.45 1.75 4.18
C GLN A 23 9.54 1.89 2.95
N HIS A 24 9.32 0.78 2.24
CA HIS A 24 8.38 0.71 1.13
C HIS A 24 6.95 1.09 1.57
N MET A 25 6.29 1.98 0.81
CA MET A 25 5.00 2.59 1.20
C MET A 25 3.90 1.57 1.57
N TYR A 26 3.82 0.46 0.82
CA TYR A 26 2.82 -0.58 1.07
C TYR A 26 3.12 -1.35 2.35
N LEU A 27 4.41 -1.59 2.64
CA LEU A 27 4.83 -2.25 3.87
C LEU A 27 4.56 -1.34 5.08
N PHE A 28 4.77 -0.02 4.93
CA PHE A 28 4.43 0.95 5.96
C PHE A 28 2.93 0.98 6.27
N ALA A 29 2.08 0.98 5.23
CA ALA A 29 0.63 0.94 5.40
C ALA A 29 0.15 -0.36 6.09
N VAL A 30 0.71 -1.51 5.71
CA VAL A 30 0.38 -2.80 6.34
C VAL A 30 0.84 -2.85 7.80
N ASN A 31 2.05 -2.37 8.10
CA ASN A 31 2.54 -2.29 9.48
C ASN A 31 1.65 -1.39 10.34
N ALA A 32 1.28 -0.21 9.84
CA ALA A 32 0.41 0.72 10.56
C ALA A 32 -0.98 0.10 10.86
N HIS A 33 -1.56 -0.61 9.88
CA HIS A 33 -2.81 -1.35 10.06
C HIS A 33 -2.67 -2.45 11.12
N PHE A 34 -1.64 -3.28 11.02
CA PHE A 34 -1.42 -4.38 11.95
C PHE A 34 -1.24 -3.86 13.39
N THR A 35 -0.38 -2.86 13.59
CA THR A 35 -0.13 -2.28 14.90
C THR A 35 -1.38 -1.66 15.50
N LEU A 36 -2.17 -0.90 14.73
CA LEU A 36 -3.41 -0.30 15.24
C LEU A 36 -4.47 -1.36 15.58
N SER A 37 -4.58 -2.42 14.76
CA SER A 37 -5.49 -3.55 15.00
C SER A 37 -5.15 -4.31 16.28
N VAL A 38 -3.85 -4.41 16.62
CA VAL A 38 -3.37 -5.05 17.86
C VAL A 38 -3.61 -4.17 19.08
N ILE A 39 -3.44 -2.85 18.96
CA ILE A 39 -3.71 -1.92 20.07
C ILE A 39 -5.21 -1.87 20.40
N HIS A 40 -6.07 -1.98 19.37
CA HIS A 40 -7.53 -2.01 19.48
C HIS A 40 -8.09 -0.88 20.39
N PRO A 41 -7.81 0.40 20.08
CA PRO A 41 -8.05 1.51 21.00
C PRO A 41 -9.53 1.85 21.24
N ALA A 42 -10.42 1.42 20.34
CA ALA A 42 -11.86 1.65 20.45
C ALA A 42 -12.60 0.38 20.88
N GLU A 43 -13.79 0.54 21.47
CA GLU A 43 -14.66 -0.58 21.87
C GLU A 43 -15.23 -1.35 20.66
N ASP A 44 -15.48 -0.65 19.54
CA ASP A 44 -15.83 -1.22 18.25
C ASP A 44 -15.23 -0.37 17.10
N GLY A 45 -15.22 -0.91 15.89
CA GLY A 45 -14.88 -0.16 14.67
C GLY A 45 -13.40 -0.16 14.31
N ASN A 46 -12.56 -0.88 15.07
CA ASN A 46 -11.12 -0.93 14.83
C ASN A 46 -10.76 -1.40 13.41
N GLY A 47 -11.47 -2.40 12.86
CA GLY A 47 -11.25 -2.83 11.48
C GLY A 47 -11.59 -1.76 10.44
N ARG A 48 -12.61 -0.91 10.71
CA ARG A 48 -12.97 0.23 9.84
C ARG A 48 -11.91 1.32 9.93
N LEU A 49 -11.46 1.65 11.14
CA LEU A 49 -10.39 2.61 11.38
C LEU A 49 -9.08 2.17 10.71
N CYS A 50 -8.70 0.90 10.81
CA CYS A 50 -7.46 0.40 10.20
C CYS A 50 -7.51 0.47 8.67
N ARG A 51 -8.64 0.14 8.04
CA ARG A 51 -8.82 0.29 6.58
C ARG A 51 -8.80 1.76 6.15
N LEU A 52 -9.43 2.64 6.93
CA LEU A 52 -9.42 4.07 6.67
C LEU A 52 -7.99 4.64 6.77
N LEU A 53 -7.21 4.17 7.74
CA LEU A 53 -5.81 4.52 7.92
C LEU A 53 -4.94 4.11 6.72
N ILE A 54 -5.08 2.89 6.19
CA ILE A 54 -4.37 2.48 4.97
C ILE A 54 -4.69 3.42 3.81
N ASN A 55 -5.98 3.72 3.61
CA ASN A 55 -6.42 4.60 2.53
C ASN A 55 -5.85 6.02 2.69
N LEU A 56 -5.78 6.52 3.91
CA LEU A 56 -5.16 7.81 4.22
C LEU A 56 -3.66 7.80 3.85
N ILE A 57 -2.91 6.80 4.30
CA ILE A 57 -1.47 6.66 4.01
C ILE A 57 -1.22 6.62 2.50
N LEU A 58 -1.97 5.79 1.77
CA LEU A 58 -1.83 5.66 0.33
C LEU A 58 -2.12 7.00 -0.39
N LYS A 59 -3.13 7.75 0.07
CA LYS A 59 -3.44 9.08 -0.48
C LYS A 59 -2.34 10.11 -0.18
N LEU A 60 -1.80 10.12 1.03
CA LEU A 60 -0.73 11.03 1.42
C LEU A 60 0.50 10.81 0.53
N VAL A 61 0.91 9.55 0.34
CA VAL A 61 2.03 9.22 -0.56
C VAL A 61 1.71 9.60 -2.01
N ALA A 62 0.52 9.29 -2.50
CA ALA A 62 0.09 9.61 -3.86
C ALA A 62 -0.04 11.11 -4.12
N SER A 63 -0.29 11.94 -3.11
CA SER A 63 -0.30 13.41 -3.23
C SER A 63 1.09 14.04 -3.20
N ARG A 64 2.04 13.39 -2.52
CA ARG A 64 3.42 13.86 -2.38
C ARG A 64 4.24 13.56 -3.63
N ALA A 65 3.92 12.48 -4.32
CA ALA A 65 4.27 12.29 -5.72
C ALA A 65 3.31 13.14 -6.57
N SER A 66 3.77 14.20 -7.23
CA SER A 66 2.94 15.13 -8.02
C SER A 66 2.21 14.53 -9.25
N ARG A 67 1.86 13.24 -9.24
CA ARG A 67 0.98 12.55 -10.18
C ARG A 67 0.30 11.42 -9.42
N SER A 68 -1.02 11.49 -9.29
CA SER A 68 -1.83 10.31 -9.00
C SER A 68 -1.45 9.21 -10.01
N PRO A 69 -0.86 8.08 -9.58
CA PRO A 69 -0.68 6.96 -10.48
C PRO A 69 -2.10 6.49 -10.81
N ARG A 70 -2.54 6.68 -12.05
CA ARG A 70 -3.74 6.00 -12.53
C ARG A 70 -3.55 4.52 -12.26
N ILE A 71 -4.59 3.80 -11.85
CA ILE A 71 -4.51 2.36 -11.51
C ILE A 71 -3.88 1.53 -12.66
N GLY A 72 -3.86 2.04 -13.90
CA GLY A 72 -3.15 1.47 -15.05
C GLY A 72 -1.63 1.71 -15.12
N GLU A 73 -1.05 2.67 -14.38
CA GLU A 73 0.38 3.02 -14.40
C GLU A 73 1.20 2.30 -13.30
N LEU A 74 0.54 1.86 -12.21
CA LEU A 74 1.17 1.11 -11.10
C LEU A 74 1.66 -0.29 -11.50
N ASN A 75 1.14 -0.85 -12.58
CA ASN A 75 1.53 -2.18 -13.05
C ASN A 75 2.86 -2.22 -13.84
N ILE A 76 3.47 -1.07 -14.14
CA ILE A 76 4.64 -1.04 -15.04
C ILE A 76 5.92 -0.62 -14.32
N THR A 77 5.88 0.33 -13.38
CA THR A 77 7.11 0.85 -12.75
C THR A 77 7.63 0.01 -11.59
N MET A 78 6.77 -0.72 -10.87
CA MET A 78 7.17 -1.58 -9.74
C MET A 78 7.68 -2.96 -10.17
N PHE A 79 7.43 -3.36 -11.43
CA PHE A 79 7.78 -4.69 -11.95
C PHE A 79 8.74 -4.62 -13.15
N SER A 80 9.08 -3.43 -13.67
CA SER A 80 9.98 -3.28 -14.83
C SER A 80 11.43 -3.70 -14.60
N SER A 81 11.86 -3.98 -13.36
CA SER A 81 13.20 -4.49 -13.07
C SER A 81 13.33 -6.01 -13.21
N GLY A 82 12.25 -6.74 -13.52
CA GLY A 82 12.28 -8.19 -13.72
C GLY A 82 12.25 -8.62 -15.20
N PRO A 83 13.15 -9.53 -15.66
CA PRO A 83 13.14 -10.05 -17.04
C PRO A 83 11.85 -10.79 -17.43
N THR A 84 10.97 -11.09 -16.47
CA THR A 84 9.73 -11.88 -16.64
C THR A 84 8.62 -11.17 -17.42
N LEU A 85 8.55 -9.83 -17.40
CA LEU A 85 7.48 -9.11 -18.12
C LEU A 85 7.66 -9.03 -19.63
N ASN A 86 8.90 -9.04 -20.12
CA ASN A 86 9.16 -9.11 -21.56
C ASN A 86 8.67 -10.45 -22.13
N LEU A 87 8.79 -11.54 -21.37
CA LEU A 87 8.27 -12.86 -21.74
C LEU A 87 6.73 -12.89 -21.77
N LEU A 88 6.07 -12.33 -20.75
CA LEU A 88 4.60 -12.27 -20.68
C LEU A 88 3.99 -11.34 -21.75
N ARG A 89 4.63 -10.18 -22.01
CA ARG A 89 4.21 -9.25 -23.08
C ARG A 89 4.31 -9.90 -24.47
N ASN A 90 5.35 -10.68 -24.74
CA ASN A 90 5.51 -11.38 -26.02
C ASN A 90 4.54 -12.58 -26.16
N LYS A 91 4.22 -13.29 -25.07
CA LYS A 91 3.17 -14.33 -25.08
C LYS A 91 1.77 -13.77 -25.37
N LEU A 92 1.41 -12.62 -24.81
CA LEU A 92 0.10 -12.01 -25.08
C LEU A 92 -0.01 -11.51 -26.54
N LYS A 93 1.04 -10.88 -27.09
CA LYS A 93 1.02 -10.42 -28.50
C LYS A 93 0.86 -11.57 -29.50
N THR A 94 1.47 -12.72 -29.24
CA THR A 94 1.37 -13.90 -30.12
C THR A 94 0.01 -14.60 -30.01
N SER A 95 -0.59 -14.61 -28.82
CA SER A 95 -1.94 -15.17 -28.60
C SER A 95 -3.03 -14.34 -29.29
N TRP A 96 -2.97 -13.01 -29.18
CA TRP A 96 -3.95 -12.11 -29.83
C TRP A 96 -3.87 -12.16 -31.36
N LYS A 97 -2.68 -12.35 -31.96
CA LYS A 97 -2.54 -12.53 -33.41
C LYS A 97 -3.14 -13.85 -33.91
N LYS A 98 -3.13 -14.91 -33.11
CA LYS A 98 -3.75 -16.20 -33.50
C LYS A 98 -5.28 -16.15 -33.50
N LYS A 99 -5.89 -15.32 -32.65
CA LYS A 99 -7.36 -15.21 -32.54
C LYS A 99 -7.99 -14.39 -33.67
N LYS A 100 -7.24 -13.54 -34.37
CA LYS A 100 -7.71 -12.78 -35.56
C LYS A 100 -7.59 -13.54 -36.89
N LYS A 101 -7.10 -14.78 -36.89
CA LYS A 101 -6.91 -15.62 -38.09
C LYS A 101 -7.82 -16.87 -38.12
N LYS A 102 -8.86 -16.91 -37.28
CA LYS A 102 -9.96 -17.88 -37.38
C LYS A 102 -11.27 -17.14 -37.57
#